data_AF-A0A959BTW6-F1
#
_entry.id   AF-A0A959BTW6-F1
#
_cell.length_a   1.000
_cell.length_b   1.000
_cell.length_c   1.000
_cell.angle_alpha   90.00
_cell.angle_beta   90.00
_cell.angle_gamma   90.00
#
_symmetry.space_group_name_H-M   'P 1'
#
loop_
_entity.id
_entity.type
_entity.pdbx_description
1 polymer ?
#
loop_
_entity_poly.entity_id
_entity_poly.type
_entity_poly.pdbx_seq_one_letter_code
_entity_poly.pdbx_strand_id
1 'polypeptide(L)'
;MIARPTFFLVFIFSVLYSSAVWAQSQTPLDIVHSYLASQRESWQLTEADISGFRVTDQYRTKHNGLTHVYLIQQYEGIELFNAISGVHISEEGRVAFATNRFTPALASKVNTTQPLLTAYEAIKSAAAYLGLSIQGVLHLKAQKGDRFFAYDGGNISDSDIQARLVYDLMADGSARLAWGLAIDHPDDANYWNLRVDALTGAVLSKDNWTAHCVFPTPDTPCADEKQTPSHPLIPSPSSPPSHSASVLPSSTDAQYRVFPIPLENPAEGSRELLLNPHDPVASPYGWHDTDGQEGPEFQITRGNNVHAYQDSNGNNNSSGDEPTGGAALNFDFPLDLSQEPETYQDASVTQLFYTNNFMHDLAYAYGFDEPAGNFQQNNYDNGGAAGDYVAAEAQDGSSVNNANFTTTPDGGIGRMQMFRWNSPGAVFSVTAPEEIAGFYEVRPALFGGAITTNVLAGPVVEYNGGTGLPALACSPAQNAAALNGSVALIDRGGTCDFDRKSLNAQNAGAVAAIICNYADDLVNMGPVSVGAQVNIPVVSMRYSNCQTLRQS
;
A
#
# COMPACT_ATOMS: atom_id res chain seq x y z
N MET A 1 24.34 104.65 38.35
CA MET A 1 23.73 103.91 37.23
C MET A 1 23.81 102.44 37.60
N ILE A 2 22.76 101.78 38.12
CA ILE A 2 21.52 101.35 37.42
C ILE A 2 21.90 100.62 36.12
N ALA A 3 21.53 99.38 35.78
CA ALA A 3 20.92 98.23 36.45
C ALA A 3 21.04 97.06 35.43
N ARG A 4 21.45 95.86 35.90
CA ARG A 4 20.78 94.53 35.82
C ARG A 4 20.08 94.05 34.49
N PRO A 5 19.80 92.73 34.32
CA PRO A 5 20.61 91.67 33.66
C PRO A 5 19.79 90.83 32.62
N THR A 6 20.38 89.81 31.93
CA THR A 6 19.68 88.62 31.36
C THR A 6 20.71 87.67 30.70
N PHE A 7 20.95 86.40 31.08
CA PHE A 7 20.19 85.12 31.12
C PHE A 7 20.08 84.34 29.79
N PHE A 8 20.60 83.08 29.82
CA PHE A 8 20.30 81.88 29.00
C PHE A 8 20.69 81.93 27.49
N LEU A 9 21.15 80.87 26.81
CA LEU A 9 20.91 79.42 26.92
C LEU A 9 22.02 78.71 26.09
N VAL A 10 22.78 77.78 26.69
CA VAL A 10 23.73 76.93 25.94
C VAL A 10 23.00 75.65 25.53
N PHE A 11 22.67 75.52 24.25
CA PHE A 11 22.17 74.26 23.68
C PHE A 11 23.37 73.38 23.31
N ILE A 12 23.59 72.32 24.08
CA ILE A 12 24.48 71.21 23.72
C ILE A 12 23.70 70.35 22.72
N PHE A 13 24.10 70.37 21.45
CA PHE A 13 23.57 69.47 20.43
C PHE A 13 24.41 68.17 20.44
N SER A 14 23.93 67.18 21.19
CA SER A 14 24.47 65.82 21.16
C SER A 14 24.05 65.15 19.85
N VAL A 15 24.96 65.08 18.88
CA VAL A 15 24.76 64.30 17.66
C VAL A 15 24.88 62.82 18.01
N LEU A 16 23.74 62.19 18.31
CA LEU A 16 23.62 60.73 18.36
C LEU A 16 23.64 60.21 16.90
N TYR A 17 24.77 59.64 16.50
CA TYR A 17 24.81 58.77 15.33
C TYR A 17 23.99 57.51 15.65
N SER A 18 22.73 57.51 15.27
CA SER A 18 21.92 56.29 15.20
C SER A 18 22.39 55.45 14.02
N SER A 19 23.36 54.56 14.29
CA SER A 19 23.65 53.44 13.42
C SER A 19 22.35 52.65 13.26
N ALA A 20 21.74 52.69 12.08
CA ALA A 20 20.67 51.75 11.74
C ALA A 20 21.30 50.35 11.74
N VAL A 21 21.13 49.62 12.83
CA VAL A 21 21.39 48.18 12.86
C VAL A 21 20.29 47.55 12.01
N TRP A 22 20.61 47.27 10.76
CA TRP A 22 19.80 46.35 9.96
C TRP A 22 19.95 45.00 10.64
N ALA A 23 18.92 44.55 11.36
CA ALA A 23 18.85 43.16 11.79
C ALA A 23 18.87 42.30 10.52
N GLN A 24 19.99 41.64 10.24
CA GLN A 24 20.03 40.62 9.19
C GLN A 24 19.08 39.51 9.63
N SER A 25 17.99 39.29 8.90
CA SER A 25 17.18 38.09 9.12
C SER A 25 18.04 36.89 8.77
N GLN A 26 18.31 36.02 9.73
CA GLN A 26 19.00 34.77 9.47
C GLN A 26 18.18 33.93 8.49
N THR A 27 18.84 33.33 7.50
CA THR A 27 18.16 32.37 6.63
C THR A 27 17.86 31.09 7.42
N PRO A 28 16.88 30.26 7.01
CA PRO A 28 16.66 28.95 7.64
C PRO A 28 17.94 28.11 7.71
N LEU A 29 18.78 28.16 6.68
CA LEU A 29 20.05 27.42 6.65
C LEU A 29 21.08 27.98 7.65
N ASP A 30 21.15 29.30 7.86
CA ASP A 30 22.01 29.89 8.89
C ASP A 30 21.59 29.43 10.30
N ILE A 31 20.28 29.34 10.54
CA ILE A 31 19.70 28.83 11.79
C ILE A 31 20.07 27.36 11.97
N VAL A 32 19.97 26.54 10.91
CA VAL A 32 20.37 25.14 10.92
C VAL A 32 21.85 24.98 11.28
N HIS A 33 22.75 25.68 10.58
CA HIS A 33 24.19 25.58 10.86
C HIS A 33 24.51 25.99 12.30
N SER A 34 23.90 27.09 12.78
CA SER A 34 24.08 27.56 14.15
C SER A 34 23.57 26.53 15.17
N TYR A 35 22.41 25.92 14.90
CA TYR A 35 21.82 24.91 15.77
C TYR A 35 22.68 23.65 15.83
N LEU A 36 23.09 23.10 14.68
CA LEU A 36 23.96 21.92 14.63
C LEU A 36 25.30 22.15 15.32
N ALA A 37 25.91 23.33 15.13
CA ALA A 37 27.13 23.70 15.85
C ALA A 37 26.92 23.74 17.37
N SER A 38 25.75 24.19 17.84
CA SER A 38 25.41 24.19 19.26
C SER A 38 25.15 22.80 19.84
N GLN A 39 24.69 21.84 19.02
CA GLN A 39 24.41 20.45 19.42
C GLN A 39 25.58 19.49 19.18
N ARG A 40 26.69 19.98 18.63
CA ARG A 40 27.83 19.14 18.23
C ARG A 40 28.37 18.28 19.39
N GLU A 41 28.52 18.87 20.57
CA GLU A 41 29.02 18.14 21.75
C GLU A 41 27.99 17.13 22.29
N SER A 42 26.71 17.50 22.35
CA SER A 42 25.64 16.62 22.87
C SER A 42 25.41 15.41 21.96
N TRP A 43 25.52 15.61 20.63
CA TRP A 43 25.37 14.57 19.63
C TRP A 43 26.69 13.88 19.25
N GLN A 44 27.80 14.26 19.89
CA GLN A 44 29.13 13.70 19.65
C GLN A 44 29.59 13.80 18.18
N LEU A 45 29.12 14.83 17.47
CA LEU A 45 29.47 15.04 16.06
C LEU A 45 30.81 15.76 15.96
N THR A 46 31.51 15.54 14.85
CA THR A 46 32.69 16.33 14.49
C THR A 46 32.27 17.54 13.65
N GLU A 47 33.17 18.50 13.48
CA GLU A 47 32.92 19.65 12.59
C GLU A 47 32.70 19.19 11.12
N ALA A 48 33.38 18.13 10.70
CA ALA A 48 33.19 17.53 9.38
C ALA A 48 31.79 16.94 9.20
N ASP A 49 31.21 16.33 10.25
CA ASP A 49 29.87 15.72 10.18
C ASP A 49 28.76 16.75 9.96
N ILE A 50 28.93 17.98 10.46
CA ILE A 50 27.93 19.07 10.36
C ILE A 50 28.25 20.11 9.28
N SER A 51 29.37 19.98 8.56
CA SER A 51 29.69 20.84 7.41
C SER A 51 29.51 20.11 6.07
N GLY A 52 29.54 18.77 6.09
CA GLY A 52 29.45 17.95 4.89
C GLY A 52 28.03 17.59 4.44
N PHE A 53 26.97 17.88 5.22
CA PHE A 53 25.61 17.43 4.91
C PHE A 53 25.06 18.00 3.59
N ARG A 54 24.03 17.35 3.04
CA ARG A 54 23.22 17.89 1.95
C ARG A 54 21.81 18.20 2.47
N VAL A 55 21.27 19.36 2.12
CA VAL A 55 19.84 19.64 2.33
C VAL A 55 19.06 18.78 1.34
N THR A 56 18.21 17.89 1.85
CA THR A 56 17.30 17.11 1.00
C THR A 56 16.09 17.93 0.64
N ASP A 57 15.48 18.58 1.65
CA ASP A 57 14.22 19.27 1.52
C ASP A 57 14.22 20.52 2.40
N GLN A 58 13.65 21.60 1.88
CA GLN A 58 13.39 22.82 2.63
C GLN A 58 12.06 23.42 2.17
N TYR A 59 11.07 23.41 3.05
CA TYR A 59 9.76 23.96 2.74
C TYR A 59 9.10 24.54 3.99
N ARG A 60 8.10 25.40 3.78
CA ARG A 60 7.29 25.98 4.85
C ARG A 60 5.88 25.45 4.72
N THR A 61 5.40 24.72 5.73
CA THR A 61 4.05 24.17 5.68
C THR A 61 3.02 25.29 5.86
N LYS A 62 1.98 25.27 5.02
CA LYS A 62 0.97 26.35 4.96
C LYS A 62 0.08 26.38 6.21
N HIS A 63 -0.23 25.22 6.79
CA HIS A 63 -1.24 25.10 7.84
C HIS A 63 -0.83 25.74 9.19
N ASN A 64 0.47 25.76 9.52
CA ASN A 64 0.96 26.31 10.79
C ASN A 64 2.22 27.21 10.66
N GLY A 65 2.73 27.41 9.45
CA GLY A 65 3.85 28.30 9.17
C GLY A 65 5.24 27.77 9.58
N LEU A 66 5.36 26.53 10.05
CA LEU A 66 6.65 25.91 10.40
C LEU A 66 7.50 25.69 9.14
N THR A 67 8.78 26.04 9.22
CA THR A 67 9.76 25.73 8.17
C THR A 67 10.48 24.43 8.51
N HIS A 68 10.38 23.45 7.63
CA HIS A 68 11.05 22.17 7.73
C HIS A 68 12.34 22.22 6.93
N VAL A 69 13.45 21.80 7.53
CA VAL A 69 14.72 21.59 6.84
C VAL A 69 15.20 20.18 7.13
N TYR A 70 15.25 19.34 6.10
CA TYR A 70 15.74 17.97 6.18
C TYR A 70 17.15 17.89 5.59
N LEU A 71 18.02 17.19 6.29
CA LEU A 71 19.43 17.07 5.98
C LEU A 71 19.81 15.60 5.91
N ILE A 72 20.61 15.21 4.93
CA ILE A 72 21.22 13.88 4.87
C ILE A 72 22.73 13.99 5.07
N GLN A 73 23.27 13.14 5.94
CA GLN A 73 24.71 13.06 6.12
C GLN A 73 25.35 12.45 4.87
N GLN A 74 26.48 12.99 4.43
CA GLN A 74 27.25 12.46 3.33
C GLN A 74 28.75 12.61 3.62
N TYR A 75 29.56 11.83 2.91
CA TYR A 75 31.00 11.94 2.89
C TYR A 75 31.49 11.91 1.44
N GLU A 76 32.31 12.88 1.03
CA GLU A 76 32.79 13.03 -0.35
C GLU A 76 31.65 13.04 -1.39
N GLY A 77 30.49 13.59 -1.00
CA GLY A 77 29.27 13.68 -1.79
C GLY A 77 28.48 12.37 -1.93
N ILE A 78 28.83 11.33 -1.16
CA ILE A 78 28.11 10.05 -1.14
C ILE A 78 27.30 10.00 0.15
N GLU A 79 25.99 9.82 0.01
CA GLU A 79 25.04 9.85 1.12
C GLU A 79 25.16 8.61 2.00
N LEU A 80 25.08 8.79 3.32
CA LEU A 80 24.85 7.70 4.25
C LEU A 80 23.35 7.40 4.28
N PHE A 81 22.96 6.21 3.82
CA PHE A 81 21.59 5.79 3.70
C PHE A 81 20.85 5.94 5.04
N ASN A 82 19.67 6.58 5.00
CA ASN A 82 18.81 6.87 6.16
C ASN A 82 19.43 7.69 7.30
N ALA A 83 20.63 8.29 7.12
CA ALA A 83 21.21 9.24 8.07
C ALA A 83 20.61 10.65 7.92
N ILE A 84 19.28 10.73 8.07
CA ILE A 84 18.49 11.95 7.89
C ILE A 84 18.23 12.62 9.24
N SER A 85 18.47 13.92 9.31
CA SER A 85 18.20 14.78 10.47
C SER A 85 17.27 15.90 10.05
N GLY A 86 16.29 16.23 10.89
CA GLY A 86 15.34 17.32 10.64
C GLY A 86 15.56 18.47 11.61
N VAL A 87 15.45 19.70 11.12
CA VAL A 87 15.40 20.92 11.94
C VAL A 87 14.16 21.70 11.55
N HIS A 88 13.30 21.96 12.52
CA HIS A 88 12.01 22.60 12.31
C HIS A 88 11.98 23.96 13.00
N ILE A 89 11.73 25.00 12.21
CA ILE A 89 11.93 26.40 12.60
C ILE A 89 10.55 27.08 12.65
N SER A 90 10.23 27.72 13.76
CA SER A 90 9.01 28.51 13.93
C SER A 90 9.03 29.78 13.08
N GLU A 91 7.86 30.40 12.90
CA GLU A 91 7.72 31.65 12.15
C GLU A 91 8.57 32.79 12.74
N GLU A 92 8.87 32.76 14.05
CA GLU A 92 9.77 33.72 14.72
C GLU A 92 11.26 33.41 14.53
N GLY A 93 11.62 32.43 13.69
CA GLY A 93 13.01 32.07 13.41
C GLY A 93 13.69 31.29 14.54
N ARG A 94 12.94 30.56 15.37
CA ARG A 94 13.47 29.74 16.47
C ARG A 94 13.34 28.25 16.14
N VAL A 95 14.34 27.44 16.50
CA VAL A 95 14.23 25.99 16.37
C VAL A 95 13.19 25.48 17.36
N ALA A 96 12.06 25.00 16.84
CA ALA A 96 10.94 24.45 17.60
C ALA A 96 11.18 22.97 17.95
N PHE A 97 11.73 22.22 17.00
CA PHE A 97 12.03 20.79 17.15
C PHE A 97 13.19 20.38 16.24
N ALA A 98 13.95 19.38 16.65
CA ALA A 98 14.99 18.80 15.81
C ALA A 98 15.19 17.31 16.12
N THR A 99 15.57 16.55 15.11
CA THR A 99 15.92 15.14 15.19
C THR A 99 17.34 14.93 14.64
N ASN A 100 18.04 13.91 15.13
CA ASN A 100 19.37 13.59 14.65
C ASN A 100 19.54 12.09 14.38
N ARG A 101 19.98 11.75 13.17
CA ARG A 101 20.45 10.40 12.80
C ARG A 101 21.85 10.41 12.18
N PHE A 102 22.59 11.51 12.31
CA PHE A 102 23.96 11.56 11.83
C PHE A 102 24.86 10.63 12.66
N THR A 103 25.77 9.96 11.96
CA THR A 103 26.78 9.09 12.54
C THR A 103 28.02 9.90 12.92
N PRO A 104 28.45 9.86 14.19
CA PRO A 104 29.70 10.50 14.64
C PRO A 104 30.93 10.04 13.86
N ALA A 105 31.77 10.98 13.46
CA ALA A 105 33.06 10.76 12.82
C ALA A 105 32.98 9.87 11.57
N LEU A 106 32.00 10.12 10.70
CA LEU A 106 31.71 9.28 9.53
C LEU A 106 32.94 9.08 8.63
N ALA A 107 33.73 10.14 8.42
CA ALA A 107 34.95 10.09 7.61
C ALA A 107 35.96 9.01 8.05
N SER A 108 35.96 8.65 9.34
CA SER A 108 36.85 7.61 9.88
C SER A 108 36.28 6.18 9.77
N LYS A 109 35.01 6.05 9.37
CA LYS A 109 34.24 4.80 9.34
C LYS A 109 34.03 4.26 7.93
N VAL A 110 34.23 5.09 6.91
CA VAL A 110 34.06 4.68 5.51
C VAL A 110 35.20 3.78 5.05
N ASN A 111 34.88 2.75 4.26
CA ASN A 111 35.87 1.83 3.72
C ASN A 111 36.55 2.33 2.43
N THR A 112 35.80 2.97 1.55
CA THR A 112 36.26 3.49 0.25
C THR A 112 35.23 4.50 -0.30
N THR A 113 35.62 5.30 -1.27
CA THR A 113 34.72 6.18 -2.07
C THR A 113 34.56 5.70 -3.50
N GLN A 114 35.33 4.69 -3.92
CA GLN A 114 35.36 4.19 -5.29
C GLN A 114 34.75 2.78 -5.35
N PRO A 115 33.68 2.57 -6.14
CA PRO A 115 33.12 1.24 -6.34
C PRO A 115 34.03 0.39 -7.22
N LEU A 116 34.13 -0.90 -6.92
CA LEU A 116 34.80 -1.88 -7.78
C LEU A 116 33.81 -2.50 -8.77
N LEU A 117 32.58 -2.71 -8.32
CA LEU A 117 31.48 -3.22 -9.14
C LEU A 117 30.68 -2.07 -9.74
N THR A 118 30.26 -2.26 -10.99
CA THR A 118 29.30 -1.39 -11.65
C THR A 118 27.89 -1.53 -11.06
N ALA A 119 27.03 -0.54 -11.29
CA ALA A 119 25.61 -0.63 -10.92
C ALA A 119 24.93 -1.87 -11.53
N TYR A 120 25.24 -2.21 -12.79
CA TYR A 120 24.70 -3.41 -13.44
C TYR A 120 25.15 -4.71 -12.77
N GLU A 121 26.40 -4.78 -12.30
CA GLU A 121 26.87 -5.94 -11.53
C GLU A 121 26.19 -6.06 -10.18
N ALA A 122 25.92 -4.94 -9.50
CA ALA A 122 25.14 -4.93 -8.28
C ALA A 122 23.68 -5.37 -8.51
N ILE A 123 23.05 -4.97 -9.62
CA ILE A 123 21.69 -5.43 -10.00
C ILE A 123 21.69 -6.96 -10.20
N LYS A 124 22.70 -7.52 -10.89
CA LYS A 124 22.82 -8.98 -11.04
C LYS A 124 22.94 -9.68 -9.68
N SER A 125 23.74 -9.14 -8.76
CA SER A 125 23.86 -9.68 -7.41
C SER A 125 22.55 -9.62 -6.62
N ALA A 126 21.83 -8.50 -6.70
CA ALA A 126 20.53 -8.34 -6.04
C ALA A 126 19.49 -9.32 -6.61
N ALA A 127 19.39 -9.43 -7.93
CA ALA A 127 18.51 -10.38 -8.59
C ALA A 127 18.80 -11.82 -8.14
N ALA A 128 20.08 -12.23 -8.16
CA ALA A 128 20.48 -13.55 -7.69
C ALA A 128 20.16 -13.78 -6.21
N TYR A 129 20.33 -12.77 -5.35
CA TYR A 129 19.97 -12.84 -3.94
C TYR A 129 18.47 -13.03 -3.72
N LEU A 130 17.63 -12.42 -4.56
CA LEU A 130 16.17 -12.59 -4.55
C LEU A 130 15.70 -13.88 -5.25
N GLY A 131 16.61 -14.69 -5.79
CA GLY A 131 16.25 -15.90 -6.54
C GLY A 131 15.79 -15.63 -7.98
N LEU A 132 15.93 -14.39 -8.46
CA LEU A 132 15.56 -13.97 -9.81
C LEU A 132 16.69 -14.22 -10.81
N SER A 133 16.33 -14.56 -12.04
CA SER A 133 17.27 -14.75 -13.15
C SER A 133 16.99 -13.74 -14.25
N ILE A 134 17.99 -12.92 -14.57
CA ILE A 134 17.89 -11.93 -15.67
C ILE A 134 17.92 -12.67 -17.00
N GLN A 135 16.86 -12.49 -17.79
CA GLN A 135 16.76 -12.96 -19.16
C GLN A 135 17.06 -11.80 -20.10
N GLY A 136 18.07 -11.96 -20.97
CA GLY A 136 18.49 -10.90 -21.88
C GLY A 136 19.39 -9.85 -21.21
N VAL A 137 19.24 -8.58 -21.61
CA VAL A 137 20.05 -7.46 -21.15
C VAL A 137 19.12 -6.34 -20.71
N LEU A 138 19.40 -5.76 -19.54
CA LEU A 138 18.73 -4.53 -19.10
C LEU A 138 19.39 -3.33 -19.76
N HIS A 139 18.60 -2.43 -20.31
CA HIS A 139 19.06 -1.24 -21.01
C HIS A 139 19.11 -0.05 -20.07
N LEU A 140 20.21 0.70 -20.15
CA LEU A 140 20.37 1.95 -19.43
C LEU A 140 19.41 3.01 -20.01
N LYS A 141 18.50 3.52 -19.17
CA LYS A 141 17.55 4.57 -19.53
C LYS A 141 18.07 5.96 -19.16
N ALA A 142 18.74 6.08 -18.02
CA ALA A 142 19.30 7.35 -17.56
C ALA A 142 20.59 7.14 -16.75
N GLN A 143 21.47 8.13 -16.81
CA GLN A 143 22.68 8.20 -16.00
C GLN A 143 22.98 9.64 -15.62
N LYS A 144 23.33 9.86 -14.35
CA LYS A 144 23.79 11.16 -13.85
C LYS A 144 25.13 10.98 -13.15
N GLY A 145 26.20 11.41 -13.83
CA GLY A 145 27.56 11.21 -13.36
C GLY A 145 27.93 9.73 -13.25
N ASP A 146 28.68 9.38 -12.22
CA ASP A 146 29.16 8.03 -11.91
C ASP A 146 28.45 7.40 -10.71
N ARG A 147 27.40 8.05 -10.18
CA ARG A 147 26.74 7.66 -8.92
C ARG A 147 25.27 7.33 -9.06
N PHE A 148 24.62 7.66 -10.17
CA PHE A 148 23.19 7.41 -10.38
C PHE A 148 22.93 6.84 -11.77
N PHE A 149 22.20 5.74 -11.80
CA PHE A 149 21.84 5.01 -13.01
C PHE A 149 20.39 4.55 -12.90
N ALA A 150 19.68 4.49 -14.02
CA ALA A 150 18.38 3.87 -14.13
C ALA A 150 18.39 2.89 -15.31
N TYR A 151 18.00 1.65 -15.06
CA TYR A 151 17.86 0.60 -16.07
C TYR A 151 16.38 0.23 -16.22
N ASP A 152 15.95 -0.28 -17.38
CA ASP A 152 14.67 -0.98 -17.43
C ASP A 152 14.69 -2.23 -16.53
N GLY A 153 13.50 -2.65 -16.06
CA GLY A 153 13.34 -3.78 -15.14
C GLY A 153 13.47 -5.16 -15.79
N GLY A 154 13.42 -5.25 -17.12
CA GLY A 154 13.42 -6.51 -17.85
C GLY A 154 12.34 -7.48 -17.33
N ASN A 155 12.74 -8.70 -16.99
CA ASN A 155 11.86 -9.71 -16.39
C ASN A 155 12.01 -9.86 -14.87
N ILE A 156 12.85 -9.02 -14.25
CA ILE A 156 13.16 -9.11 -12.81
C ILE A 156 12.50 -8.00 -12.01
N SER A 157 11.91 -7.00 -12.68
CA SER A 157 11.15 -5.96 -12.02
C SER A 157 10.06 -5.39 -12.91
N ASP A 158 8.91 -5.10 -12.32
CA ASP A 158 7.78 -4.41 -12.99
C ASP A 158 8.01 -2.91 -13.20
N SER A 159 9.04 -2.36 -12.54
CA SER A 159 9.42 -0.96 -12.60
C SER A 159 10.88 -0.79 -13.06
N ASP A 160 11.24 0.42 -13.48
CA ASP A 160 12.64 0.75 -13.76
C ASP A 160 13.50 0.59 -12.49
N ILE A 161 14.68 -0.01 -12.62
CA ILE A 161 15.61 -0.23 -11.51
C ILE A 161 16.54 0.99 -11.41
N GLN A 162 16.28 1.82 -10.40
CA GLN A 162 17.18 2.91 -10.04
C GLN A 162 18.30 2.38 -9.15
N ALA A 163 19.55 2.69 -9.49
CA ALA A 163 20.74 2.33 -8.74
C ALA A 163 21.55 3.59 -8.40
N ARG A 164 21.79 3.81 -7.11
CA ARG A 164 22.57 4.94 -6.59
C ARG A 164 23.69 4.51 -5.66
N LEU A 165 24.84 5.17 -5.74
CA LEU A 165 25.95 4.93 -4.84
C LEU A 165 25.68 5.60 -3.49
N VAL A 166 25.72 4.81 -2.41
CA VAL A 166 25.45 5.22 -1.02
C VAL A 166 26.42 4.54 -0.07
N TYR A 167 26.49 5.02 1.17
CA TYR A 167 27.01 4.26 2.29
C TYR A 167 25.88 3.57 3.04
N ASP A 168 26.10 2.33 3.47
CA ASP A 168 25.23 1.64 4.42
C ASP A 168 25.94 1.51 5.78
N LEU A 169 25.22 1.77 6.88
CA LEU A 169 25.78 1.72 8.23
C LEU A 169 25.67 0.30 8.79
N MET A 170 26.81 -0.28 9.14
CA MET A 170 26.91 -1.64 9.67
C MET A 170 26.73 -1.67 11.19
N ALA A 171 26.35 -2.84 11.71
CA ALA A 171 26.13 -3.04 13.14
C ALA A 171 27.40 -2.81 13.99
N ASP A 172 28.59 -2.96 13.41
CA ASP A 172 29.88 -2.66 14.05
C ASP A 172 30.24 -1.16 14.02
N GLY A 173 29.37 -0.32 13.44
CA GLY A 173 29.55 1.12 13.30
C GLY A 173 30.40 1.54 12.11
N SER A 174 30.87 0.61 11.27
CA SER A 174 31.52 0.93 10.00
C SER A 174 30.50 1.36 8.94
N ALA A 175 30.94 2.16 7.97
CA ALA A 175 30.12 2.58 6.83
C ALA A 175 30.67 1.94 5.55
N ARG A 176 29.86 1.14 4.86
CA ARG A 176 30.28 0.41 3.66
C ARG A 176 29.70 1.02 2.41
N LEU A 177 30.56 1.27 1.43
CA LEU A 177 30.13 1.73 0.11
C LEU A 177 29.28 0.64 -0.57
N ALA A 178 28.09 1.03 -1.02
CA ALA A 178 27.09 0.15 -1.59
C ALA A 178 26.34 0.81 -2.75
N TRP A 179 25.82 -0.02 -3.66
CA TRP A 179 24.77 0.36 -4.57
C TRP A 179 23.43 0.16 -3.87
N GLY A 180 22.73 1.26 -3.59
CA GLY A 180 21.33 1.26 -3.19
C GLY A 180 20.45 1.14 -4.43
N LEU A 181 19.59 0.13 -4.48
CA LEU A 181 18.68 -0.12 -5.59
C LEU A 181 17.33 -0.64 -5.11
N ALA A 182 16.31 -0.50 -5.95
CA ALA A 182 14.97 -1.03 -5.66
C ALA A 182 14.49 -1.95 -6.80
N ILE A 183 13.88 -3.08 -6.44
CA ILE A 183 13.31 -4.09 -7.36
C ILE A 183 11.86 -4.33 -6.96
N ASP A 184 10.92 -3.88 -7.79
CA ASP A 184 9.47 -4.16 -7.72
C ASP A 184 9.26 -5.59 -8.22
N HIS A 185 8.99 -6.55 -7.34
CA HIS A 185 9.07 -7.97 -7.64
C HIS A 185 7.95 -8.38 -8.64
N PRO A 186 8.27 -9.14 -9.70
CA PRO A 186 7.28 -9.41 -10.76
C PRO A 186 6.21 -10.44 -10.38
N ASP A 187 6.48 -11.28 -9.37
CA ASP A 187 5.58 -12.38 -8.99
C ASP A 187 4.76 -12.11 -7.71
N ASP A 188 5.04 -11.01 -7.00
CA ASP A 188 4.35 -10.68 -5.75
C ASP A 188 4.38 -9.17 -5.46
N ALA A 189 3.67 -8.74 -4.42
CA ALA A 189 3.55 -7.31 -4.11
C ALA A 189 4.81 -6.67 -3.50
N ASN A 190 5.92 -7.40 -3.31
CA ASN A 190 7.08 -6.86 -2.61
C ASN A 190 7.88 -5.89 -3.48
N TYR A 191 8.12 -4.68 -2.96
CA TYR A 191 9.08 -3.75 -3.55
C TYR A 191 10.35 -3.70 -2.69
N TRP A 192 11.35 -4.49 -3.08
CA TRP A 192 12.59 -4.66 -2.31
C TRP A 192 13.57 -3.53 -2.53
N ASN A 193 13.92 -2.81 -1.46
CA ASN A 193 15.02 -1.86 -1.42
C ASN A 193 16.26 -2.56 -0.83
N LEU A 194 17.36 -2.61 -1.59
CA LEU A 194 18.57 -3.35 -1.24
C LEU A 194 19.80 -2.46 -1.26
N ARG A 195 20.75 -2.76 -0.38
CA ARG A 195 22.10 -2.17 -0.39
C ARG A 195 23.08 -3.29 -0.72
N VAL A 196 23.65 -3.23 -1.91
CA VAL A 196 24.61 -4.22 -2.41
C VAL A 196 26.02 -3.66 -2.27
N ASP A 197 26.88 -4.33 -1.51
CA ASP A 197 28.26 -3.92 -1.29
C ASP A 197 28.98 -3.68 -2.63
N ALA A 198 29.47 -2.45 -2.82
CA ALA A 198 30.01 -1.99 -4.10
C ALA A 198 31.39 -2.60 -4.44
N LEU A 199 31.96 -3.41 -3.54
CA LEU A 199 33.22 -4.11 -3.74
C LEU A 199 33.02 -5.61 -4.00
N THR A 200 32.11 -6.22 -3.25
CA THR A 200 31.96 -7.68 -3.18
C THR A 200 30.69 -8.20 -3.83
N GLY A 201 29.68 -7.34 -4.00
CA GLY A 201 28.37 -7.72 -4.51
C GLY A 201 27.49 -8.43 -3.48
N ALA A 202 27.91 -8.50 -2.21
CA ALA A 202 27.09 -9.05 -1.14
C ALA A 202 25.95 -8.08 -0.78
N VAL A 203 24.75 -8.59 -0.53
CA VAL A 203 23.64 -7.78 0.00
C VAL A 203 23.92 -7.49 1.47
N LEU A 204 24.13 -6.21 1.80
CA LEU A 204 24.39 -5.73 3.15
C LEU A 204 23.11 -5.59 3.96
N SER A 205 22.04 -5.09 3.33
CA SER A 205 20.75 -4.92 3.97
C SER A 205 19.61 -4.89 2.93
N LYS A 206 18.40 -5.25 3.38
CA LYS A 206 17.17 -5.33 2.59
C LYS A 206 16.00 -4.78 3.42
N ASP A 207 15.17 -3.95 2.81
CA ASP A 207 13.88 -3.51 3.34
C ASP A 207 12.79 -3.68 2.28
N ASN A 208 11.53 -3.76 2.70
CA ASN A 208 10.38 -3.74 1.81
C ASN A 208 9.71 -2.36 1.85
N TRP A 209 9.40 -1.79 0.69
CA TRP A 209 8.60 -0.57 0.57
C TRP A 209 7.10 -0.86 0.55
N THR A 210 6.71 -2.13 0.48
CA THR A 210 5.32 -2.57 0.56
C THR A 210 4.94 -2.88 2.01
N ALA A 211 4.04 -2.08 2.56
CA ALA A 211 3.40 -2.35 3.84
C ALA A 211 2.20 -3.29 3.65
N HIS A 212 2.09 -4.30 4.50
CA HIS A 212 0.98 -5.25 4.55
C HIS A 212 0.81 -5.76 5.98
N CYS A 213 -0.34 -6.33 6.30
CA CYS A 213 -0.58 -6.90 7.63
C CYS A 213 -0.20 -8.37 7.70
N VAL A 214 0.32 -8.81 8.85
CA VAL A 214 0.38 -10.23 9.20
C VAL A 214 -0.64 -10.49 10.29
N PHE A 215 -1.51 -11.49 10.09
CA PHE A 215 -2.51 -11.93 11.07
C PHE A 215 -2.13 -13.33 11.58
N PRO A 216 -1.34 -13.45 12.66
CA PRO A 216 -0.93 -14.76 13.20
C PRO A 216 -2.12 -15.61 13.66
N THR A 217 -3.19 -14.96 14.11
CA THR A 217 -4.51 -15.55 14.38
C THR A 217 -5.60 -14.52 14.04
N PRO A 218 -6.86 -14.95 13.82
CA PRO A 218 -7.98 -14.05 13.47
C PRO A 218 -8.25 -12.92 14.48
N ASP A 219 -7.88 -13.14 15.76
CA ASP A 219 -8.12 -12.20 16.85
C ASP A 219 -6.89 -11.33 17.19
N THR A 220 -5.76 -11.50 16.49
CA THR A 220 -4.55 -10.71 16.74
C THR A 220 -4.60 -9.43 15.88
N PRO A 221 -4.44 -8.23 16.49
CA PRO A 221 -4.29 -6.99 15.73
C PRO A 221 -3.13 -7.10 14.74
N CYS A 222 -3.25 -6.39 13.60
CA CYS A 222 -2.17 -6.32 12.61
C CYS A 222 -0.83 -6.01 13.28
N ALA A 223 0.14 -6.90 13.12
CA ALA A 223 1.50 -6.68 13.53
C ALA A 223 2.31 -6.27 12.29
N ASP A 224 2.82 -5.05 12.27
CA ASP A 224 3.80 -4.63 11.27
C ASP A 224 5.08 -5.47 11.41
N GLU A 225 5.74 -5.78 10.29
CA GLU A 225 7.04 -6.47 10.25
C GLU A 225 8.14 -5.67 11.01
N LYS A 226 7.90 -4.38 11.30
CA LYS A 226 8.71 -3.55 12.19
C LYS A 226 7.82 -2.83 13.19
N GLN A 227 7.94 -3.19 14.47
CA GLN A 227 7.34 -2.44 15.58
C GLN A 227 7.86 -0.99 15.56
N THR A 228 7.07 -0.05 15.09
CA THR A 228 7.28 1.38 15.39
C THR A 228 6.94 1.62 16.85
N PRO A 229 7.72 2.44 17.59
CA PRO A 229 7.35 2.85 18.95
C PRO A 229 5.99 3.54 18.91
N SER A 230 5.07 3.09 19.75
CA SER A 230 3.78 3.74 19.93
C SER A 230 3.98 5.19 20.39
N HIS A 231 3.51 6.15 19.60
CA HIS A 231 3.38 7.52 20.07
C HIS A 231 2.22 7.59 21.09
N PRO A 232 2.40 8.28 22.24
CA PRO A 232 1.30 8.48 23.18
C PRO A 232 0.20 9.28 22.49
N LEU A 233 -0.99 8.67 22.40
CA LEU A 233 -2.20 9.32 21.90
C LEU A 233 -2.48 10.58 22.73
N ILE A 234 -2.47 11.74 22.08
CA ILE A 234 -3.01 12.96 22.67
C ILE A 234 -4.54 12.83 22.60
N PRO A 235 -5.28 13.03 23.71
CA PRO A 235 -6.73 12.92 23.69
C PRO A 235 -7.33 13.96 22.74
N SER A 236 -8.06 13.50 21.72
CA SER A 236 -8.77 14.35 20.77
C SER A 236 -9.85 15.17 21.48
N PRO A 237 -10.02 16.46 21.12
CA PRO A 237 -11.19 17.21 21.53
C PRO A 237 -12.47 16.62 20.90
N SER A 238 -13.49 16.41 21.73
CA SER A 238 -14.80 15.91 21.32
C SER A 238 -15.59 17.01 20.59
N SER A 239 -15.71 16.90 19.28
CA SER A 239 -16.92 17.13 18.45
C SER A 239 -16.51 17.28 16.98
N PRO A 240 -17.02 16.49 16.04
CA PRO A 240 -16.89 16.82 14.63
C PRO A 240 -17.72 18.08 14.32
N PRO A 241 -17.20 19.05 13.55
CA PRO A 241 -18.03 20.10 12.99
C PRO A 241 -19.01 19.50 11.97
N SER A 242 -20.30 19.78 12.13
CA SER A 242 -21.29 19.51 11.10
C SER A 242 -21.14 20.53 9.98
N HIS A 243 -20.64 20.10 8.83
CA HIS A 243 -20.66 20.88 7.60
C HIS A 243 -21.88 20.50 6.77
N SER A 244 -22.99 21.19 7.02
CA SER A 244 -24.13 21.16 6.10
C SER A 244 -23.88 22.17 4.97
N ALA A 245 -23.36 21.69 3.84
CA ALA A 245 -23.39 22.45 2.60
C ALA A 245 -24.69 22.12 1.86
N SER A 246 -25.71 22.97 2.00
CA SER A 246 -26.86 22.95 1.09
C SER A 246 -26.52 23.82 -0.12
N VAL A 247 -26.19 23.20 -1.26
CA VAL A 247 -26.03 23.88 -2.54
C VAL A 247 -26.98 23.22 -3.54
N LEU A 248 -27.72 24.05 -4.29
CA LEU A 248 -28.59 23.60 -5.37
C LEU A 248 -27.71 23.04 -6.50
N PRO A 249 -28.07 21.90 -7.12
CA PRO A 249 -27.21 21.24 -8.07
C PRO A 249 -26.98 22.10 -9.32
N SER A 250 -25.72 22.38 -9.61
CA SER A 250 -25.24 22.83 -10.92
C SER A 250 -25.06 21.61 -11.85
N SER A 251 -24.97 21.83 -13.16
CA SER A 251 -24.84 20.75 -14.15
C SER A 251 -23.47 20.04 -14.16
N THR A 252 -22.60 20.32 -13.19
CA THR A 252 -21.23 19.77 -13.05
C THR A 252 -20.93 19.20 -11.67
N ASP A 253 -21.94 19.04 -10.80
CA ASP A 253 -21.72 18.57 -9.44
C ASP A 253 -21.58 17.04 -9.38
N ALA A 254 -20.38 16.57 -9.05
CA ALA A 254 -20.08 15.16 -8.89
C ALA A 254 -20.81 14.56 -7.69
N GLN A 255 -21.33 13.35 -7.87
CA GLN A 255 -22.11 12.64 -6.85
C GLN A 255 -21.57 11.24 -6.62
N TYR A 256 -21.47 10.82 -5.36
CA TYR A 256 -20.93 9.51 -4.99
C TYR A 256 -21.84 8.84 -3.97
N ARG A 257 -22.38 7.66 -4.29
CA ARG A 257 -23.07 6.84 -3.28
C ARG A 257 -22.04 6.02 -2.50
N VAL A 258 -21.80 6.34 -1.24
CA VAL A 258 -20.71 5.77 -0.43
C VAL A 258 -21.11 5.63 1.04
N PHE A 259 -20.37 4.85 1.82
CA PHE A 259 -20.36 4.98 3.27
C PHE A 259 -19.46 6.17 3.62
N PRO A 260 -20.01 7.31 4.06
CA PRO A 260 -19.21 8.48 4.39
C PRO A 260 -18.37 8.22 5.65
N ILE A 261 -17.15 8.76 5.67
CA ILE A 261 -16.36 8.83 6.91
C ILE A 261 -17.15 9.68 7.93
N PRO A 262 -17.27 9.25 9.21
CA PRO A 262 -16.41 8.31 9.91
C PRO A 262 -16.88 6.85 9.97
N LEU A 263 -17.83 6.43 9.14
CA LEU A 263 -18.21 5.01 9.10
C LEU A 263 -17.01 4.16 8.68
N GLU A 264 -16.54 3.28 9.55
CA GLU A 264 -15.38 2.43 9.27
C GLU A 264 -15.76 1.28 8.33
N ASN A 265 -16.99 0.77 8.46
CA ASN A 265 -17.47 -0.38 7.70
C ASN A 265 -19.01 -0.37 7.55
N PRO A 266 -19.57 -1.20 6.65
CA PRO A 266 -21.01 -1.25 6.39
C PRO A 266 -21.91 -1.61 7.59
N ALA A 267 -21.38 -2.17 8.68
CA ALA A 267 -22.18 -2.52 9.86
C ALA A 267 -22.50 -1.30 10.74
N GLU A 268 -21.80 -0.19 10.57
CA GLU A 268 -21.94 1.01 11.40
C GLU A 268 -23.00 1.99 10.92
N GLY A 269 -23.42 1.88 9.65
CA GLY A 269 -24.32 2.85 9.05
C GLY A 269 -24.76 2.49 7.64
N SER A 270 -25.46 3.42 6.99
CA SER A 270 -25.96 3.26 5.62
C SER A 270 -25.18 4.14 4.65
N ARG A 271 -25.22 3.77 3.36
CA ARG A 271 -24.65 4.61 2.30
C ARG A 271 -25.46 5.89 2.10
N GLU A 272 -24.77 6.98 1.82
CA GLU A 272 -25.33 8.30 1.48
C GLU A 272 -24.89 8.69 0.06
N LEU A 273 -25.71 9.50 -0.63
CA LEU A 273 -25.33 10.12 -1.90
C LEU A 273 -24.76 11.51 -1.61
N LEU A 274 -23.45 11.62 -1.63
CA LEU A 274 -22.74 12.87 -1.35
C LEU A 274 -22.65 13.72 -2.62
N LEU A 275 -22.80 15.04 -2.48
CA LEU A 275 -22.67 16.01 -3.57
C LEU A 275 -21.38 16.83 -3.36
N ASN A 276 -20.47 16.81 -4.33
CA ASN A 276 -19.19 17.54 -4.32
C ASN A 276 -18.43 17.47 -2.97
N PRO A 277 -18.05 16.28 -2.48
CA PRO A 277 -17.40 16.13 -1.18
C PRO A 277 -15.93 16.59 -1.11
N HIS A 278 -15.34 17.11 -2.19
CA HIS A 278 -13.94 17.54 -2.24
C HIS A 278 -13.67 18.76 -1.35
N ASP A 279 -12.48 18.83 -0.75
CA ASP A 279 -12.01 20.05 -0.12
C ASP A 279 -11.47 21.02 -1.18
N PRO A 280 -11.97 22.27 -1.27
CA PRO A 280 -11.58 23.20 -2.32
C PRO A 280 -10.17 23.80 -2.15
N VAL A 281 -9.50 23.57 -1.01
CA VAL A 281 -8.12 23.98 -0.79
C VAL A 281 -7.17 22.86 -1.22
N ALA A 282 -7.44 21.62 -0.80
CA ALA A 282 -6.62 20.47 -1.14
C ALA A 282 -6.84 20.00 -2.59
N SER A 283 -8.09 20.04 -3.06
CA SER A 283 -8.51 19.61 -4.39
C SER A 283 -9.24 20.75 -5.13
N PRO A 284 -8.53 21.83 -5.51
CA PRO A 284 -9.14 23.06 -6.02
C PRO A 284 -9.91 22.90 -7.35
N TYR A 285 -9.62 21.86 -8.13
CA TYR A 285 -10.30 21.52 -9.39
C TYR A 285 -11.24 20.30 -9.25
N GLY A 286 -11.53 19.89 -8.00
CA GLY A 286 -12.25 18.66 -7.70
C GLY A 286 -11.39 17.41 -7.86
N TRP A 287 -12.03 16.24 -7.85
CA TRP A 287 -11.33 14.95 -7.85
C TRP A 287 -11.16 14.31 -9.23
N HIS A 288 -11.61 14.97 -10.30
CA HIS A 288 -11.63 14.42 -11.66
C HIS A 288 -10.80 15.22 -12.68
N ASP A 289 -9.99 16.15 -12.18
CA ASP A 289 -9.02 16.94 -12.92
C ASP A 289 -7.60 16.48 -12.58
N THR A 290 -6.68 16.65 -13.53
CA THR A 290 -5.25 16.38 -13.43
C THR A 290 -4.39 17.49 -14.04
N ASP A 291 -4.99 18.41 -14.81
CA ASP A 291 -4.23 19.43 -15.54
C ASP A 291 -4.36 20.84 -14.95
N GLY A 292 -5.23 21.01 -13.94
CA GLY A 292 -5.46 22.27 -13.26
C GLY A 292 -6.30 23.26 -14.06
N GLN A 293 -7.14 22.78 -14.97
CA GLN A 293 -8.10 23.59 -15.71
C GLN A 293 -9.50 23.42 -15.10
N GLU A 294 -10.37 24.41 -15.31
CA GLU A 294 -11.74 24.30 -14.82
C GLU A 294 -12.51 23.22 -15.59
N GLY A 295 -12.98 22.21 -14.85
CA GLY A 295 -13.85 21.16 -15.34
C GLY A 295 -13.15 19.80 -15.35
N PRO A 296 -13.92 18.69 -15.32
CA PRO A 296 -13.32 17.36 -15.25
C PRO A 296 -12.81 16.88 -16.62
N GLU A 297 -11.55 16.48 -16.73
CA GLU A 297 -11.08 15.70 -17.89
C GLU A 297 -11.57 14.25 -17.84
N PHE A 298 -11.75 13.70 -16.63
CA PHE A 298 -12.14 12.31 -16.43
C PHE A 298 -13.60 12.19 -16.01
N GLN A 299 -14.32 11.27 -16.67
CA GLN A 299 -15.68 10.88 -16.30
C GLN A 299 -15.73 9.52 -15.58
N ILE A 300 -14.56 9.06 -15.13
CA ILE A 300 -14.30 7.80 -14.44
C ILE A 300 -13.65 8.09 -13.09
N THR A 301 -13.44 7.08 -12.26
CA THR A 301 -12.77 7.18 -10.93
C THR A 301 -11.26 7.47 -11.03
N ARG A 302 -10.91 8.59 -11.65
CA ARG A 302 -9.54 9.09 -11.84
C ARG A 302 -9.50 10.61 -11.74
N GLY A 303 -8.45 11.12 -11.12
CA GLY A 303 -8.05 12.52 -11.15
C GLY A 303 -6.71 12.73 -10.45
N ASN A 304 -6.50 13.91 -9.87
CA ASN A 304 -5.19 14.36 -9.41
C ASN A 304 -4.60 13.48 -8.29
N ASN A 305 -5.43 13.04 -7.35
CA ASN A 305 -4.96 12.43 -6.11
C ASN A 305 -4.86 10.90 -6.24
N VAL A 306 -5.75 10.30 -7.04
CA VAL A 306 -5.93 8.85 -7.14
C VAL A 306 -6.52 8.46 -8.50
N HIS A 307 -6.09 7.30 -8.99
CA HIS A 307 -6.75 6.55 -10.05
C HIS A 307 -7.19 5.21 -9.46
N ALA A 308 -8.49 5.04 -9.26
CA ALA A 308 -9.06 3.81 -8.71
C ALA A 308 -9.67 2.95 -9.81
N TYR A 309 -9.35 1.66 -9.83
CA TYR A 309 -9.79 0.71 -10.86
C TYR A 309 -9.89 -0.71 -10.29
N GLN A 310 -10.43 -1.63 -11.09
CA GLN A 310 -10.49 -3.05 -10.73
C GLN A 310 -9.18 -3.74 -11.13
N ASP A 311 -8.66 -4.61 -10.28
CA ASP A 311 -7.54 -5.50 -10.66
C ASP A 311 -7.80 -6.96 -10.33
N SER A 312 -8.98 -7.47 -10.71
CA SER A 312 -9.36 -8.86 -10.40
C SER A 312 -8.46 -9.91 -11.07
N ASN A 313 -7.61 -9.53 -12.02
CA ASN A 313 -6.63 -10.44 -12.64
C ASN A 313 -5.24 -10.35 -11.97
N GLY A 314 -5.02 -9.38 -11.06
CA GLY A 314 -3.81 -9.21 -10.26
C GLY A 314 -2.58 -8.86 -11.09
N ASN A 315 -2.75 -8.05 -12.15
CA ASN A 315 -1.66 -7.69 -13.06
C ASN A 315 -1.13 -6.27 -12.85
N ASN A 316 -1.56 -5.57 -11.79
CA ASN A 316 -1.20 -4.21 -11.43
C ASN A 316 -1.56 -3.16 -12.49
N ASN A 317 -2.54 -3.44 -13.36
CA ASN A 317 -2.93 -2.55 -14.45
C ASN A 317 -4.45 -2.44 -14.61
N SER A 318 -4.92 -1.21 -14.86
CA SER A 318 -6.31 -0.99 -15.26
C SER A 318 -6.63 -1.72 -16.57
N SER A 319 -7.78 -2.39 -16.58
CA SER A 319 -8.35 -3.01 -17.79
C SER A 319 -9.24 -2.05 -18.59
N GLY A 320 -9.33 -0.78 -18.19
CA GLY A 320 -10.23 0.22 -18.77
C GLY A 320 -11.69 0.02 -18.39
N ASP A 321 -11.93 -0.59 -17.23
CA ASP A 321 -13.23 -0.96 -16.66
C ASP A 321 -13.57 -0.11 -15.42
N GLU A 322 -12.98 1.08 -15.31
CA GLU A 322 -13.32 2.03 -14.26
C GLU A 322 -14.80 2.43 -14.35
N PRO A 323 -15.51 2.56 -13.21
CA PRO A 323 -16.88 3.03 -13.21
C PRO A 323 -16.94 4.43 -13.80
N THR A 324 -17.93 4.66 -14.67
CA THR A 324 -18.17 5.99 -15.26
C THR A 324 -19.40 6.65 -14.66
N GLY A 325 -19.24 7.90 -14.21
CA GLY A 325 -20.36 8.76 -13.82
C GLY A 325 -20.98 9.50 -15.02
N GLY A 326 -20.45 9.30 -16.23
CA GLY A 326 -20.79 10.04 -17.43
C GLY A 326 -20.53 11.55 -17.30
N ALA A 327 -21.10 12.34 -18.23
CA ALA A 327 -20.93 13.79 -18.25
C ALA A 327 -21.45 14.51 -16.99
N ALA A 328 -22.32 13.86 -16.21
CA ALA A 328 -22.88 14.40 -14.97
C ALA A 328 -22.09 13.96 -13.72
N LEU A 329 -21.04 13.15 -13.86
CA LEU A 329 -20.25 12.59 -12.76
C LEU A 329 -21.12 11.96 -11.66
N ASN A 330 -22.14 11.18 -12.05
CA ASN A 330 -23.05 10.52 -11.12
C ASN A 330 -22.63 9.07 -10.85
N PHE A 331 -21.85 8.87 -9.79
CA PHE A 331 -21.38 7.56 -9.33
C PHE A 331 -22.35 6.97 -8.29
N ASP A 332 -23.59 6.73 -8.72
CA ASP A 332 -24.66 6.12 -7.92
C ASP A 332 -24.86 4.64 -8.31
N PHE A 333 -23.99 3.78 -7.79
CA PHE A 333 -24.02 2.34 -8.08
C PHE A 333 -24.68 1.52 -6.95
N PRO A 334 -25.46 0.47 -7.29
CA PRO A 334 -26.07 -0.40 -6.30
C PRO A 334 -25.02 -1.22 -5.54
N LEU A 335 -25.34 -1.59 -4.30
CA LEU A 335 -24.54 -2.49 -3.47
C LEU A 335 -25.47 -3.46 -2.77
N ASP A 336 -25.30 -4.75 -3.01
CA ASP A 336 -25.96 -5.83 -2.27
C ASP A 336 -24.91 -6.74 -1.65
N LEU A 337 -24.62 -6.51 -0.36
CA LEU A 337 -23.63 -7.28 0.40
C LEU A 337 -24.07 -8.74 0.66
N SER A 338 -25.25 -9.16 0.20
CA SER A 338 -25.65 -10.57 0.19
C SER A 338 -25.19 -11.34 -1.05
N GLN A 339 -24.67 -10.64 -2.06
CA GLN A 339 -24.13 -11.22 -3.28
C GLN A 339 -22.60 -11.33 -3.22
N GLU A 340 -22.00 -11.99 -4.22
CA GLU A 340 -20.54 -12.07 -4.35
C GLU A 340 -19.92 -10.72 -4.77
N PRO A 341 -18.68 -10.41 -4.36
CA PRO A 341 -18.01 -9.14 -4.66
C PRO A 341 -17.99 -8.71 -6.13
N GLU A 342 -17.91 -9.67 -7.05
CA GLU A 342 -17.91 -9.44 -8.49
C GLU A 342 -19.21 -8.78 -8.98
N THR A 343 -20.28 -8.82 -8.20
CA THR A 343 -21.58 -8.23 -8.56
C THR A 343 -21.71 -6.74 -8.23
N TYR A 344 -20.77 -6.18 -7.47
CA TYR A 344 -20.81 -4.78 -7.00
C TYR A 344 -19.45 -4.08 -7.10
N GLN A 345 -18.65 -4.44 -8.10
CA GLN A 345 -17.33 -3.86 -8.37
C GLN A 345 -17.39 -2.34 -8.53
N ASP A 346 -18.39 -1.80 -9.25
CA ASP A 346 -18.51 -0.36 -9.45
C ASP A 346 -18.70 0.42 -8.14
N ALA A 347 -19.52 -0.13 -7.23
CA ALA A 347 -19.69 0.46 -5.91
C ALA A 347 -18.41 0.35 -5.06
N SER A 348 -17.65 -0.75 -5.21
CA SER A 348 -16.38 -0.96 -4.52
C SER A 348 -15.31 0.04 -4.98
N VAL A 349 -15.13 0.22 -6.29
CA VAL A 349 -14.16 1.17 -6.85
C VAL A 349 -14.56 2.61 -6.51
N THR A 350 -15.86 2.94 -6.59
CA THR A 350 -16.38 4.26 -6.19
C THR A 350 -16.11 4.57 -4.72
N GLN A 351 -16.32 3.59 -3.83
CA GLN A 351 -15.99 3.73 -2.40
C GLN A 351 -14.48 3.95 -2.19
N LEU A 352 -13.64 3.18 -2.89
CA LEU A 352 -12.19 3.30 -2.79
C LEU A 352 -11.68 4.66 -3.27
N PHE A 353 -12.22 5.15 -4.39
CA PHE A 353 -11.94 6.46 -4.95
C PHE A 353 -12.31 7.59 -3.98
N TYR A 354 -13.52 7.54 -3.40
CA TYR A 354 -13.97 8.51 -2.40
C TYR A 354 -13.05 8.50 -1.17
N THR A 355 -12.74 7.33 -0.62
CA THR A 355 -11.95 7.23 0.61
C THR A 355 -10.52 7.73 0.40
N ASN A 356 -9.87 7.39 -0.73
CA ASN A 356 -8.52 7.89 -1.03
C ASN A 356 -8.49 9.41 -1.17
N ASN A 357 -9.43 9.99 -1.91
CA ASN A 357 -9.50 11.45 -2.06
C ASN A 357 -9.81 12.16 -0.73
N PHE A 358 -10.72 11.61 0.08
CA PHE A 358 -10.98 12.16 1.41
C PHE A 358 -9.73 12.14 2.29
N MET A 359 -8.98 11.02 2.29
CA MET A 359 -7.76 10.90 3.07
C MET A 359 -6.66 11.84 2.57
N HIS A 360 -6.55 12.06 1.27
CA HIS A 360 -5.71 13.09 0.68
C HIS A 360 -6.07 14.48 1.24
N ASP A 361 -7.34 14.89 1.09
CA ASP A 361 -7.81 16.21 1.50
C ASP A 361 -7.64 16.42 3.02
N LEU A 362 -7.90 15.38 3.82
CA LEU A 362 -7.67 15.40 5.25
C LEU A 362 -6.18 15.56 5.59
N ALA A 363 -5.29 14.78 4.97
CA ALA A 363 -3.86 14.85 5.24
C ALA A 363 -3.26 16.19 4.80
N TYR A 364 -3.75 16.76 3.70
CA TYR A 364 -3.39 18.10 3.22
C TYR A 364 -3.68 19.16 4.29
N ALA A 365 -4.85 19.10 4.94
CA ALA A 365 -5.21 20.01 6.03
C ALA A 365 -4.25 19.93 7.24
N TYR A 366 -3.57 18.80 7.42
CA TYR A 366 -2.53 18.60 8.45
C TYR A 366 -1.10 18.85 7.95
N GLY A 367 -0.94 19.38 6.73
CA GLY A 367 0.35 19.79 6.18
C GLY A 367 1.08 18.74 5.37
N PHE A 368 0.43 17.63 5.00
CA PHE A 368 0.92 16.75 3.96
C PHE A 368 0.52 17.32 2.59
N ASP A 369 1.15 18.44 2.24
CA ASP A 369 0.99 19.17 0.98
C ASP A 369 2.11 18.81 -0.02
N GLU A 370 2.13 19.47 -1.19
CA GLU A 370 3.00 19.08 -2.30
C GLU A 370 4.50 19.12 -1.95
N PRO A 371 5.03 20.16 -1.29
CA PRO A 371 6.42 20.15 -0.82
C PRO A 371 6.72 19.11 0.26
N ALA A 372 5.70 18.61 0.96
CA ALA A 372 5.83 17.56 1.96
C ALA A 372 5.80 16.15 1.36
N GLY A 373 5.64 16.03 0.03
CA GLY A 373 5.66 14.77 -0.71
C GLY A 373 4.34 14.01 -0.66
N ASN A 374 3.22 14.73 -0.79
CA ASN A 374 1.91 14.12 -0.97
C ASN A 374 1.76 13.51 -2.37
N PHE A 375 0.75 12.65 -2.54
CA PHE A 375 0.52 11.94 -3.80
C PHE A 375 -0.39 12.76 -4.73
N GLN A 376 0.19 13.36 -5.76
CA GLN A 376 -0.55 14.17 -6.74
C GLN A 376 0.04 14.05 -8.16
N GLN A 377 -0.84 13.83 -9.15
CA GLN A 377 -0.47 13.87 -10.56
C GLN A 377 0.11 15.24 -10.97
N ASN A 378 -0.43 16.32 -10.41
CA ASN A 378 -0.05 17.69 -10.66
C ASN A 378 0.00 18.48 -9.35
N ASN A 379 1.12 19.17 -9.14
CA ASN A 379 1.37 19.96 -7.93
C ASN A 379 1.06 21.45 -8.13
N TYR A 380 0.54 21.85 -9.29
CA TYR A 380 0.15 23.24 -9.60
C TYR A 380 1.27 24.26 -9.32
N ASP A 381 2.52 23.88 -9.61
CA ASP A 381 3.74 24.63 -9.32
C ASP A 381 3.99 24.93 -7.82
N ASN A 382 3.35 24.21 -6.89
CA ASN A 382 3.51 24.39 -5.44
C ASN A 382 4.80 23.80 -4.86
N GLY A 383 5.55 22.99 -5.62
CA GLY A 383 6.76 22.28 -5.17
C GLY A 383 6.55 20.76 -5.14
N GLY A 384 7.49 20.03 -4.54
CA GLY A 384 7.48 18.56 -4.56
C GLY A 384 7.77 17.97 -5.96
N ALA A 385 7.76 16.65 -6.05
CA ALA A 385 7.83 15.93 -7.32
C ALA A 385 6.46 15.38 -7.70
N ALA A 386 5.82 15.99 -8.71
CA ALA A 386 4.50 15.56 -9.19
C ALA A 386 4.56 14.25 -9.99
N GLY A 387 3.39 13.72 -10.34
CA GLY A 387 3.23 12.54 -11.19
C GLY A 387 3.07 11.25 -10.39
N ASP A 388 2.68 11.38 -9.12
CA ASP A 388 2.66 10.32 -8.13
C ASP A 388 1.31 10.19 -7.45
N TYR A 389 0.22 10.29 -8.20
CA TYR A 389 -1.10 9.90 -7.70
C TYR A 389 -1.09 8.46 -7.14
N VAL A 390 -2.06 8.12 -6.30
CA VAL A 390 -2.23 6.73 -5.83
C VAL A 390 -2.91 5.88 -6.92
N ALA A 391 -2.28 4.80 -7.36
CA ALA A 391 -2.94 3.72 -8.11
C ALA A 391 -3.67 2.82 -7.10
N ALA A 392 -5.01 2.85 -7.10
CA ALA A 392 -5.83 2.17 -6.10
C ALA A 392 -6.65 1.02 -6.71
N GLU A 393 -6.26 -0.20 -6.36
CA GLU A 393 -6.74 -1.43 -6.97
C GLU A 393 -7.83 -2.05 -6.09
N ALA A 394 -9.06 -2.06 -6.59
CA ALA A 394 -10.20 -2.66 -5.91
C ALA A 394 -10.36 -4.12 -6.32
N GLN A 395 -10.68 -4.96 -5.33
CA GLN A 395 -10.88 -6.40 -5.51
C GLN A 395 -9.73 -7.05 -6.27
N ASP A 396 -8.52 -6.65 -5.89
CA ASP A 396 -7.29 -7.16 -6.48
C ASP A 396 -7.23 -8.69 -6.32
N GLY A 397 -6.93 -9.37 -7.42
CA GLY A 397 -6.94 -10.83 -7.56
C GLY A 397 -5.64 -11.53 -7.15
N SER A 398 -4.57 -10.79 -6.85
CA SER A 398 -3.27 -11.33 -6.47
C SER A 398 -3.26 -11.96 -5.08
N SER A 399 -4.20 -11.59 -4.21
CA SER A 399 -4.31 -12.12 -2.85
C SER A 399 -5.72 -11.99 -2.27
N VAL A 400 -5.90 -12.45 -1.03
CA VAL A 400 -7.14 -12.38 -0.22
C VAL A 400 -6.80 -12.12 1.25
N ASN A 401 -7.79 -11.67 2.03
CA ASN A 401 -7.73 -11.48 3.49
C ASN A 401 -6.64 -10.51 3.97
N ASN A 402 -6.35 -9.49 3.17
CA ASN A 402 -5.37 -8.48 3.50
C ASN A 402 -5.62 -7.21 2.68
N ALA A 403 -4.73 -6.24 2.83
CA ALA A 403 -4.48 -5.20 1.86
C ALA A 403 -2.99 -4.85 1.92
N ASN A 404 -2.49 -4.15 0.91
CA ASN A 404 -1.14 -3.61 0.97
C ASN A 404 -1.06 -2.20 0.37
N PHE A 405 0.01 -1.48 0.73
CA PHE A 405 0.35 -0.21 0.12
C PHE A 405 1.85 -0.15 -0.11
N THR A 406 2.24 0.14 -1.35
CA THR A 406 3.62 0.34 -1.76
C THR A 406 3.91 1.84 -1.84
N THR A 407 4.85 2.31 -1.04
CA THR A 407 5.26 3.72 -1.02
C THR A 407 6.65 3.90 -1.64
N THR A 408 6.70 4.47 -2.83
CA THR A 408 7.96 4.90 -3.47
C THR A 408 8.41 6.28 -2.97
N PRO A 409 9.65 6.71 -3.27
CA PRO A 409 10.03 8.11 -3.12
C PRO A 409 9.11 9.06 -3.89
N ASP A 410 9.04 10.32 -3.43
CA ASP A 410 8.29 11.44 -4.05
C ASP A 410 8.47 11.49 -5.58
N GLY A 411 7.37 11.66 -6.31
CA GLY A 411 7.33 11.56 -7.78
C GLY A 411 7.21 10.13 -8.34
N GLY A 412 7.16 9.11 -7.48
CA GLY A 412 6.81 7.75 -7.83
C GLY A 412 5.38 7.40 -7.38
N ILE A 413 4.61 6.77 -8.26
CA ILE A 413 3.22 6.34 -8.00
C ILE A 413 3.18 5.34 -6.83
N GLY A 414 2.39 5.66 -5.80
CA GLY A 414 2.03 4.71 -4.76
C GLY A 414 1.00 3.70 -5.27
N ARG A 415 1.15 2.42 -4.90
CA ARG A 415 0.21 1.35 -5.30
C ARG A 415 -0.51 0.80 -4.08
N MET A 416 -1.84 0.93 -4.05
CA MET A 416 -2.72 0.40 -3.01
C MET A 416 -3.48 -0.80 -3.56
N GLN A 417 -3.38 -1.95 -2.90
CA GLN A 417 -4.06 -3.17 -3.31
C GLN A 417 -5.06 -3.61 -2.25
N MET A 418 -6.35 -3.49 -2.57
CA MET A 418 -7.45 -3.86 -1.69
C MET A 418 -7.99 -5.23 -2.08
N PHE A 419 -7.71 -6.24 -1.26
CA PHE A 419 -8.14 -7.60 -1.52
C PHE A 419 -9.55 -7.89 -1.00
N ARG A 420 -10.10 -8.98 -1.49
CA ARG A 420 -11.34 -9.55 -0.95
C ARG A 420 -11.04 -10.31 0.34
N TRP A 421 -11.97 -10.27 1.27
CA TRP A 421 -11.96 -11.11 2.46
C TRP A 421 -12.84 -12.33 2.22
N ASN A 422 -12.27 -13.51 2.43
CA ASN A 422 -13.04 -14.74 2.52
C ASN A 422 -13.83 -14.69 3.83
N SER A 423 -15.15 -14.65 3.73
CA SER A 423 -15.99 -14.81 4.91
C SER A 423 -15.75 -16.20 5.52
N PRO A 424 -15.61 -16.34 6.86
CA PRO A 424 -15.61 -17.64 7.53
C PRO A 424 -16.94 -18.42 7.33
N GLY A 425 -17.88 -17.92 6.53
CA GLY A 425 -18.99 -18.68 5.94
C GLY A 425 -18.56 -19.67 4.85
N ALA A 426 -17.35 -20.22 4.92
CA ALA A 426 -16.92 -21.27 4.02
C ALA A 426 -17.82 -22.49 4.20
N VAL A 427 -18.50 -22.85 3.10
CA VAL A 427 -19.33 -24.05 3.00
C VAL A 427 -18.56 -25.32 3.37
N PHE A 428 -17.23 -25.31 3.24
CA PHE A 428 -16.37 -26.44 3.54
C PHE A 428 -15.08 -26.01 4.25
N SER A 429 -14.76 -26.71 5.33
CA SER A 429 -13.50 -26.58 6.06
C SER A 429 -12.92 -27.94 6.41
N VAL A 430 -11.59 -28.00 6.49
CA VAL A 430 -10.84 -29.14 7.02
C VAL A 430 -10.32 -28.74 8.40
N THR A 431 -10.51 -29.61 9.37
CA THR A 431 -10.09 -29.39 10.76
C THR A 431 -8.85 -30.17 11.16
N ALA A 432 -8.49 -31.22 10.40
CA ALA A 432 -7.29 -32.02 10.60
C ALA A 432 -6.93 -32.80 9.31
N PRO A 433 -5.63 -33.12 9.09
CA PRO A 433 -4.49 -32.75 9.92
C PRO A 433 -4.15 -31.24 9.81
N GLU A 434 -3.36 -30.71 10.75
CA GLU A 434 -3.13 -29.25 10.90
C GLU A 434 -2.51 -28.64 9.64
N GLU A 435 -1.66 -29.39 8.95
CA GLU A 435 -0.95 -28.97 7.74
C GLU A 435 -1.87 -28.63 6.57
N ILE A 436 -3.10 -29.15 6.57
CA ILE A 436 -4.11 -28.88 5.55
C ILE A 436 -5.42 -28.32 6.13
N ALA A 437 -5.42 -27.98 7.42
CA ALA A 437 -6.57 -27.40 8.08
C ALA A 437 -6.82 -25.99 7.53
N GLY A 438 -8.09 -25.65 7.32
CA GLY A 438 -8.47 -24.38 6.73
C GLY A 438 -9.76 -24.45 5.93
N PHE A 439 -10.12 -23.32 5.36
CA PHE A 439 -11.29 -23.17 4.51
C PHE A 439 -10.92 -23.42 3.05
N TYR A 440 -11.76 -24.17 2.35
CA TYR A 440 -11.55 -24.42 0.92
C TYR A 440 -12.70 -23.79 0.13
N GLU A 441 -12.34 -23.10 -0.95
CA GLU A 441 -13.29 -22.58 -1.91
C GLU A 441 -14.04 -23.76 -2.56
N VAL A 442 -15.37 -23.74 -2.48
CA VAL A 442 -16.25 -24.75 -3.07
C VAL A 442 -17.48 -24.09 -3.67
N ARG A 443 -18.08 -24.75 -4.65
CA ARG A 443 -19.36 -24.31 -5.24
C ARG A 443 -20.48 -25.31 -4.94
N PRO A 444 -21.56 -24.94 -4.24
CA PRO A 444 -22.72 -25.79 -4.06
C PRO A 444 -23.33 -26.25 -5.39
N ALA A 445 -23.83 -27.49 -5.42
CA ALA A 445 -24.64 -27.98 -6.51
C ALA A 445 -26.03 -27.32 -6.51
N LEU A 446 -26.68 -27.25 -7.68
CA LEU A 446 -28.07 -26.81 -7.83
C LEU A 446 -29.08 -27.93 -7.50
N PHE A 447 -28.63 -28.98 -6.84
CA PHE A 447 -29.39 -30.14 -6.39
C PHE A 447 -28.77 -30.67 -5.08
N GLY A 448 -29.45 -31.60 -4.40
CA GLY A 448 -28.97 -32.13 -3.13
C GLY A 448 -29.64 -31.50 -1.93
N GLY A 449 -29.19 -31.91 -0.75
CA GLY A 449 -29.62 -31.33 0.52
C GLY A 449 -29.15 -29.89 0.68
N ALA A 450 -29.97 -29.07 1.34
CA ALA A 450 -29.61 -27.69 1.64
C ALA A 450 -28.37 -27.65 2.55
N ILE A 451 -27.42 -26.77 2.21
CA ILE A 451 -26.34 -26.38 3.09
C ILE A 451 -26.92 -25.39 4.09
N THR A 452 -26.80 -25.70 5.38
CA THR A 452 -27.36 -24.88 6.47
C THR A 452 -26.28 -24.56 7.49
N THR A 453 -26.62 -23.78 8.51
CA THR A 453 -25.72 -23.49 9.64
C THR A 453 -25.46 -24.70 10.53
N ASN A 454 -26.20 -25.81 10.37
CA ASN A 454 -25.89 -27.07 11.04
C ASN A 454 -24.69 -27.73 10.36
N VAL A 455 -23.57 -27.80 11.07
CA VAL A 455 -22.32 -28.38 10.57
C VAL A 455 -22.46 -29.90 10.43
N LEU A 456 -22.23 -30.40 9.22
CA LEU A 456 -22.03 -31.82 8.95
C LEU A 456 -20.54 -32.12 8.99
N ALA A 457 -20.11 -32.96 9.94
CA ALA A 457 -18.71 -33.30 10.13
C ALA A 457 -18.49 -34.81 9.96
N GLY A 458 -17.39 -35.16 9.31
CA GLY A 458 -16.95 -36.54 9.10
C GLY A 458 -15.61 -36.57 8.37
N PRO A 459 -14.90 -37.70 8.39
CA PRO A 459 -13.67 -37.84 7.61
C PRO A 459 -13.97 -37.67 6.11
N VAL A 460 -13.02 -37.15 5.35
CA VAL A 460 -13.08 -37.18 3.88
C VAL A 460 -12.64 -38.57 3.43
N VAL A 461 -13.46 -39.25 2.63
CA VAL A 461 -13.20 -40.62 2.17
C VAL A 461 -13.38 -40.69 0.66
N GLU A 462 -12.34 -41.14 -0.04
CA GLU A 462 -12.41 -41.35 -1.48
C GLU A 462 -13.38 -42.47 -1.84
N TYR A 463 -14.25 -42.21 -2.82
CA TYR A 463 -15.21 -43.19 -3.30
C TYR A 463 -14.51 -44.34 -4.02
N ASN A 464 -14.95 -45.57 -3.78
CA ASN A 464 -14.45 -46.73 -4.52
C ASN A 464 -15.58 -47.57 -5.11
N GLY A 465 -15.80 -47.44 -6.41
CA GLY A 465 -16.78 -48.21 -7.19
C GLY A 465 -16.26 -49.54 -7.77
N GLY A 466 -15.00 -49.92 -7.52
CA GLY A 466 -14.39 -51.16 -8.02
C GLY A 466 -13.34 -50.97 -9.11
N THR A 467 -13.23 -51.92 -10.06
CA THR A 467 -12.15 -51.89 -11.06
C THR A 467 -12.42 -50.90 -12.19
N GLY A 468 -11.43 -50.05 -12.49
CA GLY A 468 -11.49 -48.98 -13.50
C GLY A 468 -11.98 -47.66 -12.90
N LEU A 469 -11.09 -46.65 -12.83
CA LEU A 469 -11.32 -45.30 -12.26
C LEU A 469 -12.32 -45.29 -11.08
N PRO A 470 -11.97 -45.93 -9.94
CA PRO A 470 -12.90 -46.24 -8.85
C PRO A 470 -13.62 -45.03 -8.25
N ALA A 471 -13.00 -43.85 -8.29
CA ALA A 471 -13.53 -42.62 -7.73
C ALA A 471 -14.64 -41.96 -8.57
N LEU A 472 -15.01 -42.49 -9.73
CA LEU A 472 -16.06 -41.91 -10.58
C LEU A 472 -17.49 -42.09 -10.03
N ALA A 473 -17.71 -42.94 -9.02
CA ALA A 473 -19.02 -43.16 -8.40
C ALA A 473 -20.19 -43.47 -9.37
N CYS A 474 -19.91 -44.02 -10.55
CA CYS A 474 -20.96 -44.43 -11.51
C CYS A 474 -21.59 -45.78 -11.18
N SER A 475 -20.91 -46.59 -10.36
CA SER A 475 -21.38 -47.87 -9.84
C SER A 475 -21.56 -47.79 -8.32
N PRO A 476 -22.35 -48.69 -7.70
CA PRO A 476 -22.46 -48.76 -6.25
C PRO A 476 -21.11 -48.90 -5.53
N ALA A 477 -21.02 -48.34 -4.32
CA ALA A 477 -19.77 -48.29 -3.57
C ALA A 477 -19.37 -49.69 -3.09
N GLN A 478 -18.11 -50.05 -3.28
CA GLN A 478 -17.48 -51.23 -2.68
C GLN A 478 -16.91 -50.93 -1.29
N ASN A 479 -16.64 -49.66 -0.99
CA ASN A 479 -16.17 -49.20 0.33
C ASN A 479 -17.28 -48.52 1.15
N ALA A 480 -18.54 -48.96 1.02
CA ALA A 480 -19.68 -48.35 1.72
C ALA A 480 -19.49 -48.25 3.24
N ALA A 481 -18.82 -49.23 3.86
CA ALA A 481 -18.54 -49.18 5.31
C ALA A 481 -17.65 -47.99 5.71
N ALA A 482 -16.71 -47.57 4.87
CA ALA A 482 -15.87 -46.39 5.10
C ALA A 482 -16.61 -45.08 4.77
N LEU A 483 -17.55 -45.13 3.81
CA LEU A 483 -18.31 -43.95 3.40
C LEU A 483 -19.41 -43.56 4.39
N ASN A 484 -19.91 -44.50 5.18
CA ASN A 484 -20.99 -44.27 6.14
C ASN A 484 -20.59 -43.24 7.21
N GLY A 485 -21.28 -42.09 7.26
CA GLY A 485 -20.97 -40.98 8.16
C GLY A 485 -19.84 -40.06 7.70
N SER A 486 -19.30 -40.27 6.50
CA SER A 486 -18.16 -39.52 5.94
C SER A 486 -18.58 -38.49 4.89
N VAL A 487 -17.63 -37.65 4.47
CA VAL A 487 -17.75 -36.80 3.28
C VAL A 487 -17.12 -37.53 2.10
N ALA A 488 -17.91 -37.89 1.09
CA ALA A 488 -17.43 -38.66 -0.05
C ALA A 488 -16.64 -37.77 -1.04
N LEU A 489 -15.40 -38.15 -1.36
CA LEU A 489 -14.58 -37.51 -2.39
C LEU A 489 -14.70 -38.28 -3.71
N ILE A 490 -15.19 -37.63 -4.77
CA ILE A 490 -15.60 -38.27 -6.03
C ILE A 490 -15.01 -37.52 -7.22
N ASP A 491 -14.46 -38.22 -8.20
CA ASP A 491 -13.97 -37.61 -9.43
C ASP A 491 -15.08 -37.25 -10.42
N ARG A 492 -14.95 -36.07 -11.00
CA ARG A 492 -15.68 -35.66 -12.21
C ARG A 492 -15.21 -36.47 -13.41
N GLY A 493 -16.16 -36.85 -14.26
CA GLY A 493 -15.91 -37.61 -15.49
C GLY A 493 -16.72 -38.92 -15.53
N GLY A 494 -16.38 -39.81 -16.46
CA GLY A 494 -17.11 -41.07 -16.64
C GLY A 494 -18.44 -40.92 -17.38
N THR A 495 -19.28 -41.95 -17.31
CA THR A 495 -20.52 -42.07 -18.11
C THR A 495 -21.79 -41.67 -17.35
N CYS A 496 -21.67 -41.16 -16.13
CA CYS A 496 -22.80 -40.82 -15.27
C CYS A 496 -22.74 -39.36 -14.80
N ASP A 497 -23.91 -38.78 -14.61
CA ASP A 497 -24.09 -37.38 -14.20
C ASP A 497 -23.76 -37.16 -12.71
N PHE A 498 -23.54 -35.91 -12.33
CA PHE A 498 -23.21 -35.51 -10.95
C PHE A 498 -24.24 -35.97 -9.93
N ASP A 499 -25.53 -35.88 -10.27
CA ASP A 499 -26.61 -36.30 -9.37
C ASP A 499 -26.62 -37.81 -9.12
N ARG A 500 -26.29 -38.62 -10.13
CA ARG A 500 -26.11 -40.07 -9.99
C ARG A 500 -24.94 -40.40 -9.07
N LYS A 501 -23.81 -39.70 -9.23
CA LYS A 501 -22.62 -39.87 -8.38
C LYS A 501 -22.95 -39.59 -6.92
N SER A 502 -23.58 -38.44 -6.65
CA SER A 502 -23.97 -38.03 -5.29
C SER A 502 -25.02 -38.97 -4.68
N LEU A 503 -25.97 -39.48 -5.48
CA LEU A 503 -26.94 -40.46 -5.00
C LEU A 503 -26.26 -41.78 -4.60
N ASN A 504 -25.25 -42.22 -5.35
CA ASN A 504 -24.50 -43.43 -5.01
C ASN A 504 -23.66 -43.27 -3.74
N ALA A 505 -23.13 -42.08 -3.47
CA ALA A 505 -22.46 -41.76 -2.20
C ALA A 505 -23.45 -41.71 -1.03
N GLN A 506 -24.61 -41.06 -1.22
CA GLN A 506 -25.70 -41.06 -0.24
C GLN A 506 -26.16 -42.47 0.11
N ASN A 507 -26.37 -43.33 -0.89
CA ASN A 507 -26.78 -44.72 -0.67
C ASN A 507 -25.71 -45.56 0.05
N ALA A 508 -24.44 -45.14 -0.02
CA ALA A 508 -23.35 -45.71 0.74
C ALA A 508 -23.24 -45.15 2.17
N GLY A 509 -24.10 -44.20 2.55
CA GLY A 509 -24.18 -43.61 3.89
C GLY A 509 -23.37 -42.33 4.07
N ALA A 510 -22.82 -41.73 3.01
CA ALA A 510 -22.13 -40.44 3.12
C ALA A 510 -23.08 -39.33 3.58
N VAL A 511 -22.59 -38.37 4.36
CA VAL A 511 -23.36 -37.22 4.87
C VAL A 511 -23.27 -36.00 3.96
N ALA A 512 -22.24 -35.94 3.11
CA ALA A 512 -22.05 -34.95 2.07
C ALA A 512 -21.17 -35.52 0.96
N ALA A 513 -21.12 -34.85 -0.21
CA ALA A 513 -20.26 -35.24 -1.32
C ALA A 513 -19.49 -34.06 -1.92
N ILE A 514 -18.21 -34.28 -2.21
CA ILE A 514 -17.32 -33.37 -2.93
C ILE A 514 -17.07 -33.97 -4.32
N ILE A 515 -17.39 -33.20 -5.36
CA ILE A 515 -17.06 -33.53 -6.74
C ILE A 515 -15.78 -32.81 -7.13
N CYS A 516 -14.70 -33.57 -7.27
CA CYS A 516 -13.40 -33.12 -7.72
C CYS A 516 -13.40 -32.88 -9.22
N ASN A 517 -13.17 -31.63 -9.61
CA ASN A 517 -12.98 -31.29 -11.01
C ASN A 517 -11.64 -31.84 -11.52
N TYR A 518 -11.53 -32.02 -12.85
CA TYR A 518 -10.27 -32.39 -13.51
C TYR A 518 -9.39 -31.16 -13.82
N ALA A 519 -9.96 -29.96 -13.79
CA ALA A 519 -9.28 -28.69 -13.97
C ALA A 519 -9.30 -27.90 -12.66
N ASP A 520 -8.45 -26.89 -12.56
CA ASP A 520 -8.33 -26.09 -11.34
C ASP A 520 -9.39 -24.98 -11.23
N ASP A 521 -10.64 -25.32 -11.55
CA ASP A 521 -11.80 -24.43 -11.56
C ASP A 521 -13.01 -25.05 -10.84
N LEU A 522 -13.93 -24.21 -10.37
CA LEU A 522 -15.23 -24.63 -9.84
C LEU A 522 -16.24 -24.85 -10.98
N VAL A 523 -17.14 -25.81 -10.81
CA VAL A 523 -18.08 -26.21 -11.87
C VAL A 523 -19.52 -26.08 -11.42
N ASN A 524 -20.38 -25.59 -12.31
CA ASN A 524 -21.82 -25.60 -12.08
C ASN A 524 -22.36 -27.03 -12.24
N MET A 525 -23.00 -27.54 -11.20
CA MET A 525 -23.57 -28.89 -11.18
C MET A 525 -25.10 -28.80 -11.08
N GLY A 526 -25.77 -29.00 -12.22
CA GLY A 526 -27.23 -29.02 -12.31
C GLY A 526 -27.83 -30.41 -12.10
N PRO A 527 -29.10 -30.51 -11.68
CA PRO A 527 -29.83 -31.78 -11.64
C PRO A 527 -30.03 -32.32 -13.06
N VAL A 528 -30.03 -33.65 -13.20
CA VAL A 528 -30.36 -34.33 -14.47
C VAL A 528 -31.51 -35.30 -14.23
N SER A 529 -31.23 -36.58 -13.96
CA SER A 529 -32.25 -37.64 -13.90
C SER A 529 -32.65 -38.01 -12.47
N VAL A 530 -31.79 -37.76 -11.49
CA VAL A 530 -31.99 -38.16 -10.09
C VAL A 530 -31.69 -37.07 -9.07
N GLY A 531 -31.45 -35.83 -9.49
CA GLY A 531 -31.13 -34.71 -8.59
C GLY A 531 -32.10 -34.54 -7.41
N ALA A 532 -33.39 -34.76 -7.63
CA ALA A 532 -34.42 -34.69 -6.57
C ALA A 532 -34.37 -35.82 -5.53
N GLN A 533 -33.58 -36.87 -5.77
CA GLN A 533 -33.40 -38.01 -4.84
C GLN A 533 -32.17 -37.83 -3.94
N VAL A 534 -31.33 -36.84 -4.23
CA VAL A 534 -30.15 -36.50 -3.44
C VAL A 534 -30.59 -35.54 -2.32
N ASN A 535 -30.42 -35.97 -1.08
CA ASN A 535 -30.78 -35.27 0.16
C ASN A 535 -29.55 -34.85 0.98
N ILE A 536 -28.34 -35.23 0.55
CA ILE A 536 -27.09 -34.78 1.16
C ILE A 536 -26.56 -33.54 0.43
N PRO A 537 -25.89 -32.60 1.12
CA PRO A 537 -25.19 -31.51 0.46
C PRO A 537 -24.13 -32.00 -0.53
N VAL A 538 -24.03 -31.30 -1.66
CA VAL A 538 -23.06 -31.60 -2.72
C VAL A 538 -22.35 -30.32 -3.12
N VAL A 539 -21.02 -30.39 -3.21
CA VAL A 539 -20.18 -29.25 -3.63
C VAL A 539 -19.17 -29.66 -4.70
N SER A 540 -18.78 -28.74 -5.56
CA SER A 540 -17.65 -28.92 -6.47
C SER A 540 -16.39 -28.32 -5.85
N MET A 541 -15.25 -28.93 -6.15
CA MET A 541 -13.93 -28.47 -5.69
C MET A 541 -12.92 -28.53 -6.85
N ARG A 542 -11.97 -27.59 -6.85
CA ARG A 542 -10.87 -27.50 -7.81
C ARG A 542 -9.96 -28.73 -7.73
N TYR A 543 -9.27 -29.03 -8.83
CA TYR A 543 -8.37 -30.19 -8.90
C TYR A 543 -7.25 -30.16 -7.85
N SER A 544 -6.54 -29.03 -7.70
CA SER A 544 -5.41 -28.89 -6.76
C SER A 544 -5.81 -29.20 -5.32
N ASN A 545 -6.91 -28.59 -4.85
CA ASN A 545 -7.48 -28.82 -3.52
C ASN A 545 -7.86 -30.28 -3.28
N CYS A 546 -8.46 -30.95 -4.26
CA CYS A 546 -8.75 -32.37 -4.16
C CYS A 546 -7.50 -33.26 -4.06
N GLN A 547 -6.39 -32.87 -4.70
CA GLN A 547 -5.12 -33.59 -4.53
C GLN A 547 -4.56 -33.41 -3.12
N THR A 548 -4.66 -32.21 -2.55
CA THR A 548 -4.30 -31.95 -1.15
C THR A 548 -5.06 -32.88 -0.19
N LEU A 549 -6.38 -32.99 -0.35
CA LEU A 549 -7.22 -33.87 0.50
C LEU A 549 -6.90 -35.37 0.36
N ARG A 550 -6.32 -35.81 -0.76
CA ARG A 550 -5.96 -37.22 -1.00
C ARG A 550 -4.60 -37.59 -0.40
N GLN A 551 -3.73 -36.60 -0.24
CA GLN A 551 -2.34 -36.81 0.18
C GLN A 551 -2.16 -36.69 1.69
N SER A 552 -3.18 -36.17 2.39
CA SER A 552 -3.32 -36.14 3.86
C SER A 552 -3.98 -37.40 4.38
#